data_AF-A0A3S0WNA5-F1
#
_entry.id   AF-A0A3S0WNA5-F1
#
_cell.length_a   1.000
_cell.length_b   1.000
_cell.length_c   1.000
_cell.angle_alpha   90.00
_cell.angle_beta   90.00
_cell.angle_gamma   90.00
#
_symmetry.space_group_name_H-M   'P 1'
#
loop_
_entity.id
_entity.type
_entity.pdbx_description
1 polymer ?
#
loop_
_entity_poly.entity_id
_entity_poly.type
_entity_poly.pdbx_seq_one_letter_code
_entity_poly.pdbx_strand_id
1 'polypeptide(L)'
;MHGRRRTGADSMSRLLAALAILLLVVLITWALWQRTNAAEARADLAEQQLAESLQREQESIVVINALWENARRLEAQRRALVDQQATLSRVATNRLATIEDLHRENATLRDWAGTRLPAAVIRLRNRPAVTGAHDYYQSVRDAEPLHPASK
;
A
#
# COMPACT_ATOMS: atom_id res chain seq x y z
N MET A 1 -112.88 18.16 27.24
CA MET A 1 -112.26 16.95 26.64
C MET A 1 -110.78 17.22 26.43
N HIS A 2 -109.96 16.28 26.91
CA HIS A 2 -108.67 15.81 26.37
C HIS A 2 -107.59 16.82 25.94
N GLY A 3 -106.47 16.80 26.67
CA GLY A 3 -105.21 17.30 26.11
C GLY A 3 -104.08 17.60 27.09
N ARG A 4 -103.86 16.79 28.13
CA ARG A 4 -102.73 17.01 29.07
C ARG A 4 -102.00 15.72 29.42
N ARG A 5 -101.33 15.07 28.45
CA ARG A 5 -100.24 14.07 28.65
C ARG A 5 -99.43 13.88 27.35
N ARG A 6 -98.54 14.81 26.99
CA ARG A 6 -97.53 14.59 25.93
C ARG A 6 -96.16 15.24 26.15
N THR A 7 -95.97 16.05 27.20
CA THR A 7 -94.71 16.77 27.42
C THR A 7 -93.60 15.93 28.06
N GLY A 8 -93.94 14.89 28.82
CA GLY A 8 -92.94 14.04 29.52
C GLY A 8 -92.09 13.17 28.59
N ALA A 9 -92.66 12.73 27.45
CA ALA A 9 -91.96 11.91 26.47
C ALA A 9 -90.94 12.73 25.65
N ASP A 10 -91.26 13.99 25.35
CA ASP A 10 -90.38 14.90 24.61
C ASP A 10 -89.17 15.37 25.44
N SER A 11 -89.32 15.50 26.76
CA SER A 11 -88.19 15.78 27.67
C SER A 11 -87.28 14.57 27.85
N MET A 12 -87.84 13.36 27.93
CA MET A 12 -87.06 12.12 28.07
C MET A 12 -86.24 11.83 26.80
N SER A 13 -86.84 12.00 25.62
CA SER A 13 -86.14 11.81 24.34
C SER A 13 -85.04 12.85 24.10
N ARG A 14 -85.24 14.09 24.54
CA ARG A 14 -84.20 15.14 24.52
C ARG A 14 -83.03 14.84 25.45
N LEU A 15 -83.29 14.30 26.64
CA LEU A 15 -82.24 13.87 27.57
C LEU A 15 -81.43 12.70 27.01
N LEU A 16 -82.11 11.71 26.40
CA LEU A 16 -81.45 10.59 25.73
C LEU A 16 -80.62 11.06 24.52
N ALA A 17 -81.13 11.99 23.72
CA ALA A 17 -80.39 12.58 22.61
C ALA A 17 -79.16 13.38 23.09
N ALA A 18 -79.29 14.16 24.16
CA ALA A 18 -78.17 14.89 24.75
C ALA A 18 -77.10 13.94 25.32
N LEU A 19 -77.51 12.84 25.96
CA LEU A 19 -76.60 11.81 26.45
C LEU A 19 -75.89 11.09 25.30
N ALA A 20 -76.62 10.78 24.22
CA ALA A 20 -76.05 10.15 23.03
C ALA A 20 -75.01 11.07 22.36
N ILE A 21 -75.29 12.38 22.26
CA ILE A 21 -74.35 13.37 21.74
C ILE A 21 -73.11 13.47 22.64
N LEU A 22 -73.27 13.50 23.95
CA LEU A 22 -72.14 13.51 24.89
C LEU A 22 -71.26 12.27 24.73
N LEU A 23 -71.85 11.09 24.62
CA LEU A 23 -71.12 9.84 24.34
C LEU A 23 -70.36 9.91 23.03
N LEU A 24 -70.99 10.45 21.98
CA LEU A 24 -70.38 10.62 20.67
C LEU A 24 -69.17 11.57 20.73
N VAL A 25 -69.28 12.69 21.46
CA VAL A 25 -68.18 13.63 21.67
C VAL A 25 -67.02 12.96 22.39
N VAL A 26 -67.28 12.22 23.48
CA VAL A 26 -66.24 11.50 24.23
C VAL A 26 -65.51 10.48 23.34
N LEU A 27 -66.26 9.72 22.52
CA LEU A 27 -65.68 8.76 21.59
C LEU A 27 -64.84 9.42 20.49
N ILE A 28 -65.27 10.57 19.96
CA ILE A 28 -64.52 11.34 18.97
C ILE A 28 -63.21 11.88 19.59
N THR A 29 -63.28 12.47 20.78
CA THR A 29 -62.10 12.98 21.48
C THR A 29 -61.10 11.87 21.77
N TRP A 30 -61.57 10.70 22.21
CA TRP A 30 -60.74 9.53 22.45
C TRP A 30 -60.10 9.00 21.15
N ALA A 31 -60.87 8.89 20.07
CA ALA A 31 -60.36 8.45 18.76
C ALA A 31 -59.31 9.42 18.20
N LEU A 32 -59.47 10.73 18.41
CA LEU A 32 -58.50 11.74 17.99
C LEU A 32 -57.21 11.69 18.83
N TRP A 33 -57.34 11.48 20.14
CA TRP A 33 -56.20 11.28 21.04
C TRP A 33 -55.41 10.02 20.68
N GLN A 34 -56.09 8.91 20.41
CA GLN A 34 -55.41 7.68 19.99
C GLN A 34 -54.69 7.83 18.64
N ARG A 35 -55.28 8.59 17.69
CA ARG A 35 -54.64 8.86 16.39
C ARG A 35 -53.43 9.77 16.50
N THR A 36 -53.49 10.79 17.35
CA THR A 36 -52.37 11.72 17.57
C THR A 36 -51.21 11.02 18.26
N ASN A 37 -51.47 10.25 19.33
CA ASN A 37 -50.44 9.43 19.97
C ASN A 37 -49.82 8.41 19.00
N ALA A 38 -50.63 7.78 18.14
CA ALA A 38 -50.12 6.85 17.13
C ALA A 38 -49.32 7.56 16.01
N ALA A 39 -49.62 8.82 15.72
CA ALA A 39 -48.86 9.63 14.77
C ALA A 39 -47.52 10.09 15.36
N GLU A 40 -47.51 10.53 16.63
CA GLU A 40 -46.30 10.89 17.38
C GLU A 40 -45.36 9.68 17.50
N ALA A 41 -45.87 8.52 17.91
CA ALA A 41 -45.05 7.30 18.00
C ALA A 41 -44.44 6.90 16.64
N ARG A 42 -45.12 7.16 15.52
CA ARG A 42 -44.56 6.91 14.18
C ARG A 42 -43.50 7.94 13.79
N ALA A 43 -43.67 9.20 14.19
CA ALA A 43 -42.69 10.25 13.96
C ALA A 43 -41.40 9.97 14.74
N ASP A 44 -41.51 9.60 16.02
CA ASP A 44 -40.36 9.25 16.86
C ASP A 44 -39.59 8.04 16.28
N LEU A 45 -40.30 7.01 15.83
CA LEU A 45 -39.68 5.85 15.18
C LEU A 45 -38.98 6.23 13.86
N ALA A 46 -39.57 7.14 13.08
CA ALA A 46 -38.96 7.62 11.83
C ALA A 46 -37.69 8.43 12.10
N GLU A 47 -37.70 9.30 13.12
CA GLU A 47 -36.52 10.05 13.55
C GLU A 47 -35.41 9.13 14.07
N GLN A 48 -35.76 8.11 14.87
CA GLN A 48 -34.80 7.11 15.34
C GLN A 48 -34.18 6.33 14.18
N GLN A 49 -34.99 5.87 13.22
CA GLN A 49 -34.48 5.17 12.03
C GLN A 49 -33.56 6.05 11.19
N LEU A 50 -33.90 7.33 11.04
CA LEU A 50 -33.06 8.29 10.35
C LEU A 50 -31.72 8.47 11.09
N ALA A 51 -31.75 8.68 12.40
CA ALA A 51 -30.55 8.82 13.22
C ALA A 51 -29.65 7.57 13.14
N GLU A 52 -30.21 6.37 13.27
CA GLU A 52 -29.47 5.12 13.11
C GLU A 52 -28.90 4.95 11.69
N SER A 53 -29.64 5.37 10.65
CA SER A 53 -29.17 5.29 9.27
C SER A 53 -27.97 6.21 9.04
N LEU A 54 -28.03 7.45 9.57
CA LEU A 54 -26.95 8.42 9.48
C LEU A 54 -25.71 7.94 10.26
N GLN A 55 -25.92 7.34 11.44
CA GLN A 55 -24.83 6.75 12.21
C GLN A 55 -24.17 5.60 11.44
N ARG A 56 -24.96 4.68 10.88
CA ARG A 56 -24.44 3.58 10.05
C ARG A 56 -23.68 4.09 8.82
N GLU A 57 -24.15 5.16 8.19
CA GLU A 57 -23.47 5.78 7.06
C GLU A 57 -22.13 6.38 7.48
N GLN A 58 -22.08 7.10 8.60
CA GLN A 58 -20.83 7.66 9.13
C GLN A 58 -19.82 6.55 9.46
N GLU A 59 -20.26 5.50 10.15
CA GLU A 59 -19.43 4.32 10.44
C GLU A 59 -18.91 3.68 9.14
N SER A 60 -19.77 3.54 8.14
CA SER A 60 -19.41 3.00 6.83
C SER A 60 -18.37 3.87 6.11
N ILE A 61 -18.50 5.20 6.16
CA ILE A 61 -17.53 6.14 5.58
C ILE A 61 -16.17 5.98 6.25
N VAL A 62 -16.11 5.85 7.58
CA VAL A 62 -14.86 5.62 8.31
C VAL A 62 -14.19 4.33 7.86
N VAL A 63 -14.95 3.23 7.77
CA VAL A 63 -14.44 1.93 7.30
C VAL A 63 -13.94 2.02 5.86
N ILE A 64 -14.71 2.64 4.97
CA ILE A 64 -14.33 2.82 3.56
C ILE A 64 -13.03 3.62 3.45
N ASN A 65 -12.89 4.71 4.19
CA ASN A 65 -11.68 5.51 4.21
C ASN A 65 -10.47 4.71 4.71
N ALA A 66 -10.64 3.93 5.78
CA ALA A 66 -9.59 3.09 6.31
C ALA A 66 -9.15 2.00 5.31
N LEU A 67 -10.11 1.36 4.63
CA LEU A 67 -9.84 0.37 3.58
C LEU A 67 -9.08 1.00 2.41
N TRP A 68 -9.47 2.20 2.00
CA TRP A 68 -8.85 2.89 0.88
C TRP A 68 -7.44 3.38 1.20
N GLU A 69 -7.22 3.87 2.43
CA GLU A 69 -5.88 4.19 2.91
C GLU A 69 -4.99 2.94 2.97
N ASN A 70 -5.52 1.82 3.47
CA ASN A 70 -4.80 0.56 3.51
C ASN A 70 -4.43 0.07 2.09
N ALA A 71 -5.38 0.12 1.16
CA ALA A 71 -5.15 -0.24 -0.24
C ALA A 71 -4.04 0.61 -0.87
N ARG A 72 -4.06 1.93 -0.65
CA ARG A 72 -2.99 2.84 -1.11
C ARG A 72 -1.63 2.50 -0.51
N ARG A 73 -1.58 2.23 0.80
CA ARG A 73 -0.33 1.83 1.47
C ARG A 73 0.21 0.52 0.91
N LEU A 74 -0.66 -0.47 0.69
CA LEU A 74 -0.29 -1.76 0.12
C LEU A 74 0.23 -1.60 -1.32
N GLU A 75 -0.40 -0.76 -2.13
CA GLU A 75 0.05 -0.47 -3.50
C GLU A 75 1.41 0.24 -3.52
N ALA A 76 1.66 1.16 -2.59
CA ALA A 76 2.97 1.80 -2.44
C ALA A 76 4.04 0.79 -2.03
N GLN A 77 3.74 -0.11 -1.08
CA GLN A 77 4.66 -1.18 -0.67
C GLN A 77 4.96 -2.15 -1.81
N ARG A 78 3.96 -2.54 -2.60
CA ARG A 78 4.16 -3.40 -3.77
C ARG A 78 5.08 -2.74 -4.80
N ARG A 79 4.89 -1.45 -5.09
CA ARG A 79 5.78 -0.70 -5.98
C ARG A 79 7.21 -0.64 -5.45
N ALA A 80 7.39 -0.32 -4.18
CA ALA A 80 8.70 -0.32 -3.55
C ALA A 80 9.39 -1.70 -3.62
N LEU A 81 8.63 -2.79 -3.44
CA LEU A 81 9.16 -4.14 -3.55
C LEU A 81 9.60 -4.48 -4.98
N VAL A 82 8.82 -4.08 -5.99
CA VAL A 82 9.19 -4.25 -7.40
C VAL A 82 10.46 -3.47 -7.74
N ASP A 83 10.58 -2.23 -7.26
CA ASP A 83 11.77 -1.40 -7.49
C ASP A 83 13.01 -2.00 -6.80
N GLN A 84 12.85 -2.51 -5.58
CA GLN A 84 13.90 -3.24 -4.87
C GLN A 84 14.32 -4.50 -5.61
N GLN A 85 13.37 -5.30 -6.08
CA GLN A 85 13.66 -6.51 -6.85
C GLN A 85 14.40 -6.19 -8.15
N ALA A 86 13.97 -5.15 -8.88
CA ALA A 86 14.65 -4.70 -10.09
C ALA A 86 16.09 -4.25 -9.79
N THR A 87 16.29 -3.53 -8.68
CA THR A 87 17.61 -3.09 -8.23
C THR A 87 18.50 -4.28 -7.88
N LEU A 88 17.99 -5.23 -7.09
CA LEU A 88 18.71 -6.44 -6.71
C LEU A 88 19.08 -7.28 -7.94
N SER A 89 18.17 -7.42 -8.90
CA SER A 89 18.44 -8.12 -10.16
C SER A 89 19.58 -7.46 -10.93
N ARG A 90 19.58 -6.12 -11.07
CA ARG A 90 20.66 -5.38 -11.73
C ARG A 90 21.99 -5.56 -11.02
N VAL A 91 21.99 -5.47 -9.68
CA VAL A 91 23.19 -5.68 -8.88
C VAL A 91 23.72 -7.10 -9.06
N ALA A 92 22.85 -8.11 -9.04
CA ALA A 92 23.22 -9.50 -9.24
C ALA A 92 23.86 -9.72 -10.62
N THR A 93 23.25 -9.20 -11.69
CA THR A 93 23.80 -9.29 -13.05
C THR A 93 25.16 -8.61 -13.15
N ASN A 94 25.32 -7.40 -12.59
CA ASN A 94 26.60 -6.69 -12.59
C ASN A 94 27.69 -7.46 -11.84
N ARG A 95 27.33 -8.09 -10.70
CA ARG A 95 28.26 -8.91 -9.93
C ARG A 95 28.70 -10.15 -10.69
N LEU A 96 27.77 -10.83 -11.36
CA LEU A 96 28.10 -11.98 -12.21
C LEU A 96 29.05 -11.59 -13.34
N ALA A 97 28.77 -10.49 -14.05
CA ALA A 97 29.65 -9.99 -15.10
C ALA A 97 31.05 -9.67 -14.57
N THR A 98 31.14 -9.00 -13.41
CA THR A 98 32.42 -8.68 -12.77
C THR A 98 33.21 -9.95 -12.40
N ILE A 99 32.53 -10.98 -11.87
CA ILE A 99 33.17 -12.25 -11.53
C ILE A 99 33.68 -12.94 -12.79
N GLU A 100 32.91 -12.94 -13.87
CA GLU A 100 33.31 -13.53 -15.15
C GLU A 100 34.53 -12.81 -15.74
N ASP A 101 34.54 -11.49 -15.73
CA ASP A 101 35.67 -10.68 -16.21
C ASP A 101 36.92 -10.94 -15.37
N LEU A 102 36.82 -10.95 -14.04
CA LEU A 102 37.93 -11.31 -13.15
C LEU A 102 38.42 -12.73 -13.40
N HIS A 103 37.54 -13.68 -13.71
CA HIS A 103 37.94 -15.04 -14.02
C HIS A 103 38.72 -15.11 -15.33
N ARG A 104 38.26 -14.39 -16.36
CA ARG A 104 38.92 -14.27 -17.66
C ARG A 104 40.31 -13.64 -17.53
N GLU A 105 40.40 -12.52 -16.82
CA GLU A 105 41.68 -11.85 -16.52
C GLU A 105 42.64 -12.76 -15.76
N ASN A 106 42.16 -13.48 -14.75
CA ASN A 106 42.99 -14.40 -13.98
C ASN A 106 43.54 -15.53 -14.86
N ALA A 107 42.72 -16.07 -15.77
CA ALA A 107 43.17 -17.09 -16.73
C ALA A 107 44.25 -16.53 -17.67
N THR A 108 44.06 -15.32 -18.20
CA THR A 108 45.07 -14.63 -19.02
C THR A 108 46.38 -14.40 -18.26
N LEU A 109 46.32 -13.97 -17.01
CA LEU A 109 47.51 -13.77 -16.17
C LEU A 109 48.26 -15.07 -15.89
N ARG A 110 47.52 -16.17 -15.65
CA ARG A 110 48.12 -17.50 -15.46
C ARG A 110 48.81 -18.00 -16.72
N ASP A 111 48.20 -17.80 -17.88
CA ASP A 111 48.79 -18.15 -19.18
C ASP A 111 50.07 -17.35 -19.46
N TRP A 112 50.03 -16.04 -19.23
CA TRP A 112 51.21 -15.18 -19.31
C TRP A 112 52.33 -15.63 -18.37
N ALA A 113 52.01 -15.93 -17.10
CA ALA A 113 53.00 -16.37 -16.12
C ALA A 113 53.57 -17.76 -16.45
N GLY A 114 52.80 -18.62 -17.13
CA GLY A 114 53.24 -19.94 -17.61
C GLY A 114 54.09 -19.88 -18.88
N THR A 115 54.10 -18.75 -19.59
CA THR A 115 54.88 -18.58 -20.82
C THR A 115 56.39 -18.57 -20.49
N ARG A 116 57.20 -19.34 -21.23
CA ARG A 116 58.66 -19.40 -21.00
C ARG A 116 59.27 -18.00 -21.19
N LEU A 117 60.13 -17.60 -20.26
CA LEU A 117 60.82 -16.31 -20.34
C LEU A 117 61.67 -16.24 -21.62
N PRO A 118 61.61 -15.14 -22.39
CA PRO A 118 62.44 -14.96 -23.57
C PRO A 118 63.93 -15.06 -23.24
N ALA A 119 64.71 -15.63 -24.15
CA ALA A 119 66.14 -15.85 -23.97
C ALA A 119 66.92 -14.56 -23.63
N ALA A 120 66.50 -13.42 -24.18
CA ALA A 120 67.09 -12.11 -23.87
C ALA A 120 66.96 -11.74 -22.38
N VAL A 121 65.81 -12.03 -21.75
CA VAL A 121 65.56 -11.76 -20.32
C VAL A 121 66.37 -12.70 -19.44
N ILE A 122 66.45 -13.99 -19.82
CA ILE A 122 67.27 -14.98 -19.13
C ILE A 122 68.75 -14.56 -19.18
N ARG A 123 69.23 -14.11 -20.34
CA ARG A 123 70.60 -13.64 -20.53
C ARG A 123 70.92 -12.39 -19.72
N LEU A 124 69.96 -11.47 -19.59
CA LEU A 124 70.11 -10.28 -18.75
C LEU A 124 70.28 -10.64 -17.26
N ARG A 125 69.54 -11.65 -16.77
CA ARG A 125 69.68 -12.15 -15.40
C ARG A 125 70.98 -12.92 -15.18
N ASN A 126 71.46 -13.65 -16.19
CA ASN A 126 72.71 -14.40 -16.13
C ASN A 126 73.97 -13.52 -16.31
N ARG A 127 73.84 -12.19 -16.31
CA ARG A 127 74.99 -11.30 -16.46
C ARG A 127 75.95 -11.48 -15.26
N PRO A 128 77.27 -11.69 -15.50
CA PRO A 128 78.22 -11.87 -14.41
C PRO A 128 78.23 -10.66 -13.47
N ALA A 129 78.38 -10.93 -12.17
CA ALA A 129 78.39 -9.90 -11.14
C ALA A 129 79.56 -8.93 -11.39
N VAL A 130 79.23 -7.67 -11.67
CA VAL A 130 80.22 -6.63 -11.89
C VAL A 130 80.72 -6.16 -10.52
N THR A 131 81.96 -6.50 -10.17
CA THR A 131 82.52 -6.28 -8.84
C THR A 131 83.48 -5.08 -8.84
N GLY A 132 82.94 -3.88 -9.08
CA GLY A 132 83.71 -2.63 -8.99
C GLY A 132 83.23 -1.55 -9.95
N ALA A 133 83.55 -0.29 -9.65
CA ALA A 133 83.12 0.86 -10.45
C ALA A 133 83.76 0.88 -11.85
N HIS A 134 85.04 0.52 -11.97
CA HIS A 134 85.74 0.49 -13.26
C HIS A 134 85.15 -0.56 -14.21
N ASP A 135 84.92 -1.78 -13.70
CA ASP A 135 84.34 -2.88 -14.46
C ASP A 135 82.88 -2.58 -14.83
N TYR A 136 82.17 -1.81 -14.01
CA TYR A 136 80.83 -1.31 -14.34
C TYR A 136 80.87 -0.40 -15.56
N TYR A 137 81.76 0.61 -15.59
CA TYR A 137 81.90 1.53 -16.72
C TYR A 137 82.30 0.83 -18.02
N GLN A 138 83.19 -0.17 -17.95
CA GLN A 138 83.53 -0.97 -19.15
C GLN A 138 82.33 -1.79 -19.63
N SER A 139 81.59 -2.42 -18.71
CA SER A 139 80.43 -3.24 -19.07
C SER A 139 79.29 -2.45 -19.74
N VAL A 140 79.18 -1.13 -19.50
CA VAL A 140 78.16 -0.28 -20.13
C VAL A 140 78.64 0.27 -21.47
N ARG A 141 79.96 0.44 -21.65
CA ARG A 141 80.56 0.88 -22.92
C ARG A 141 80.54 -0.21 -23.99
N ASP A 142 80.79 -1.47 -23.61
CA ASP A 142 80.74 -2.62 -24.52
C ASP A 142 79.35 -3.28 -24.53
N ALA A 143 78.31 -2.46 -24.67
CA ALA A 143 76.94 -2.98 -24.77
C ALA A 143 76.75 -3.68 -26.12
N GLU A 144 76.97 -5.01 -26.14
CA GLU A 144 76.72 -5.87 -27.28
C GLU A 144 75.30 -5.64 -27.83
N PRO A 145 75.14 -5.30 -29.13
CA PRO A 145 73.84 -4.95 -29.70
C PRO A 145 72.84 -6.10 -29.57
N LEU A 146 71.62 -5.79 -29.13
CA LEU A 146 70.55 -6.78 -29.01
C LEU A 146 70.14 -7.26 -30.39
N HIS A 147 70.35 -8.54 -30.69
CA HIS A 147 69.83 -9.16 -31.90
C HIS A 147 68.29 -9.09 -31.92
N PRO A 148 67.68 -8.80 -33.09
CA PRO A 148 66.23 -8.69 -33.19
C PRO A 148 65.58 -10.03 -32.82
N ALA A 149 64.47 -9.95 -32.08
CA ALA A 149 63.68 -11.13 -31.75
C ALA A 149 63.19 -11.76 -33.06
N SER A 150 63.66 -12.97 -33.36
CA SER A 150 63.24 -13.70 -34.56
C SER A 150 61.77 -14.10 -34.43
N LYS A 151 61.04 -13.90 -35.52
CA LYS A 151 59.58 -14.04 -35.66
C LYS A 151 59.12 -15.49 -35.58
#